data_AF-A0A497JXJ0-F1
#
_entry.id   AF-A0A497JXJ0-F1
#
_cell.length_a   1.000
_cell.length_b   1.000
_cell.length_c   1.000
_cell.angle_alpha   90.00
_cell.angle_beta   90.00
_cell.angle_gamma   90.00
#
_symmetry.space_group_name_H-M   'P 1'
#
loop_
_entity.id
_entity.type
_entity.pdbx_description
1 polymer ?
#
loop_
_entity_poly.entity_id
_entity_poly.type
_entity_poly.pdbx_seq_one_letter_code
_entity_poly.pdbx_strand_id
1 'polypeptide(L)' 'MKSRFGFSIVRLVGVDGCTLHVEDVDIIDGTSLLDIKPYVPDFDTRETNQIGWLTGRSHNVQHTKSDGRLK' A
#
# COMPACT_ATOMS: atom_id res chain seq x y z
N MET A 1 -3.58 24.49 10.91
CA MET A 1 -2.67 23.40 11.33
C MET A 1 -2.36 22.56 10.11
N LYS A 2 -1.08 22.40 9.74
CA LYS A 2 -0.67 21.71 8.49
C LYS A 2 -0.38 20.24 8.81
N SER A 3 -1.14 19.31 8.24
CA SER A 3 -0.85 17.88 8.34
C SER A 3 0.36 17.53 7.49
N ARG A 4 1.25 16.67 8.01
CA ARG A 4 2.44 16.18 7.31
C ARG A 4 2.26 14.68 7.09
N PHE A 5 1.72 14.32 5.94
CA PHE A 5 1.59 12.93 5.50
C PHE A 5 2.55 12.69 4.33
N GLY A 6 3.30 11.59 4.43
CA GLY A 6 4.07 11.03 3.33
C GLY A 6 3.55 9.63 3.02
N PHE A 7 3.77 9.16 1.80
CA PHE A 7 3.55 7.77 1.42
C PHE A 7 4.72 7.30 0.58
N SER A 8 5.07 6.02 0.72
CA SER A 8 6.16 5.38 0.00
C SER A 8 5.69 4.02 -0.49
N ILE A 9 6.07 3.66 -1.72
CA ILE A 9 5.88 2.30 -2.24
C ILE A 9 7.18 1.55 -2.01
N VAL A 10 7.13 0.54 -1.17
CA VAL A 10 8.29 -0.26 -0.74
C VAL A 10 8.12 -1.72 -1.17
N ARG A 11 9.24 -2.43 -1.27
CA ARG A 11 9.21 -3.87 -1.55
C ARG A 11 9.24 -4.66 -0.26
N LEU A 12 8.20 -5.46 -0.01
CA LEU A 12 8.14 -6.38 1.12
C LEU A 12 9.02 -7.60 0.84
N VAL A 13 10.02 -7.83 1.68
CA VAL A 13 10.97 -8.96 1.54
C VAL A 13 10.84 -10.01 2.65
N GLY A 14 10.11 -9.71 3.73
CA GLY A 14 9.86 -10.67 4.80
C GLY A 14 8.81 -10.18 5.80
N VAL A 15 8.19 -11.13 6.50
CA VAL A 15 7.19 -10.88 7.56
C VAL A 15 7.52 -11.75 8.76
N ASP A 16 7.84 -11.11 9.89
CA ASP A 16 8.13 -11.78 11.17
C ASP A 16 7.15 -11.28 12.22
N GLY A 17 6.02 -11.98 12.36
CA GLY A 17 4.95 -11.57 13.27
C GLY A 17 4.38 -10.20 12.87
N CYS A 18 4.64 -9.17 13.68
CA CYS A 18 4.21 -7.79 13.43
C CYS A 18 5.31 -6.92 12.80
N THR A 19 6.47 -7.48 12.50
CA THR A 19 7.58 -6.78 11.84
C THR A 19 7.56 -7.08 10.34
N LEU A 20 7.61 -6.02 9.53
CA LEU A 20 7.76 -6.12 8.08
C LEU A 20 9.18 -5.72 7.70
N HIS A 21 9.88 -6.59 6.97
CA HIS A 21 11.17 -6.27 6.38
C HIS A 21 10.94 -5.73 4.97
N VAL A 22 11.40 -4.51 4.72
CA VAL A 22 11.14 -3.80 3.46
C VAL A 22 12.42 -3.21 2.87
N GLU A 23 12.45 -3.13 1.54
CA GLU A 23 13.49 -2.48 0.76
C GLU A 23 12.89 -1.32 -0.05
N ASP A 24 13.76 -0.50 -0.67
CA ASP A 24 13.37 0.67 -1.48
C ASP A 24 12.71 1.80 -0.65
N VAL A 25 13.13 1.95 0.62
CA VAL A 25 12.65 2.98 1.57
C VAL A 25 13.32 4.34 1.37
N ASP A 26 12.52 5.40 1.48
CA ASP A 26 12.91 6.82 1.47
C ASP A 26 12.50 7.55 2.77
N ILE A 27 12.35 6.79 3.86
CA ILE A 27 11.85 7.25 5.16
C ILE A 27 12.98 7.19 6.20
N ILE A 28 13.06 8.19 7.09
CA ILE A 28 14.06 8.24 8.17
C ILE A 28 13.60 7.35 9.34
N ASP A 29 14.56 6.72 10.02
CA ASP A 29 14.34 5.95 11.24
C ASP A 29 13.51 6.70 12.30
N GLY A 30 12.64 5.98 13.00
CA GLY A 30 11.71 6.53 14.00
C GLY A 30 10.50 7.29 13.44
N THR A 31 10.34 7.42 12.12
CA THR A 31 9.15 8.04 11.52
C THR A 31 7.89 7.21 11.82
N SER A 32 6.84 7.85 12.34
CA SER A 32 5.59 7.16 12.70
C SER A 32 4.83 6.66 11.47
N LEU A 33 4.38 5.40 11.52
CA LEU A 33 3.55 4.78 10.50
C LEU A 33 2.06 4.93 10.85
N LEU A 34 1.24 5.27 9.86
CA LEU A 34 -0.20 5.49 10.04
C LEU A 34 -1.08 4.42 9.38
N ASP A 35 -0.67 3.91 8.22
CA ASP A 35 -1.45 2.95 7.44
C ASP A 35 -0.54 2.13 6.52
N ILE A 36 -0.98 0.92 6.15
CA ILE A 36 -0.29 0.02 5.21
C ILE A 36 -1.33 -0.55 4.26
N LYS A 37 -1.01 -0.58 2.96
CA LYS A 37 -1.84 -1.21 1.93
C LYS A 37 -0.98 -2.01 0.96
N PRO A 38 -1.48 -3.15 0.43
CA PRO A 38 -0.81 -3.85 -0.65
C PRO A 38 -0.76 -2.93 -1.87
N TYR A 39 0.34 -3.02 -2.59
CA TYR A 39 0.44 -2.43 -3.90
C TYR A 39 -0.41 -3.24 -4.90
N VAL A 40 -1.12 -2.56 -5.80
CA VAL A 40 -2.02 -3.18 -6.78
C VAL A 40 -1.69 -2.59 -8.16
N PRO A 41 -1.11 -3.38 -9.08
CA PRO A 41 -0.70 -2.92 -10.41
C PRO A 41 -1.82 -2.26 -11.21
N ASP A 42 -3.07 -2.72 -11.06
CA ASP A 42 -4.22 -2.18 -11.81
C ASP A 42 -4.44 -0.66 -11.61
N PHE A 43 -3.83 -0.06 -10.58
CA PHE A 43 -3.91 1.38 -10.28
C PHE A 43 -2.65 2.18 -10.67
N ASP A 44 -1.59 1.54 -11.13
CA ASP A 44 -0.29 2.17 -11.37
C ASP A 44 0.51 1.39 -12.45
N THR A 45 1.80 1.63 -12.60
CA THR A 45 2.61 1.16 -13.74
C THR A 45 3.67 0.12 -13.37
N ARG A 46 3.86 -0.17 -12.08
CA ARG A 46 4.84 -1.18 -11.64
C ARG A 46 4.19 -2.55 -11.64
N GLU A 47 4.94 -3.54 -12.11
CA GLU A 47 4.56 -4.93 -11.95
C GLU A 47 4.89 -5.43 -10.54
N THR A 48 4.04 -6.30 -9.99
CA THR A 48 4.36 -7.07 -8.77
C THR A 48 3.83 -8.49 -8.92
N ASN A 49 4.55 -9.43 -8.30
CA ASN A 49 4.15 -10.83 -8.29
C ASN A 49 3.01 -11.11 -7.30
N GLN A 50 2.71 -10.18 -6.39
CA GLN A 50 1.73 -10.36 -5.32
C GLN A 50 0.99 -9.06 -5.00
N ILE A 51 -0.32 -9.17 -4.76
CA ILE A 51 -1.22 -8.06 -4.35
C ILE A 51 -1.81 -8.29 -2.95
N GLY A 52 -1.19 -9.16 -2.16
CA GLY A 52 -1.54 -9.43 -0.77
C GLY A 52 -2.99 -9.87 -0.56
N TRP A 53 -3.65 -9.29 0.44
CA TRP A 53 -5.03 -9.64 0.81
C TRP A 53 -6.10 -9.24 -0.23
N LEU A 54 -5.70 -8.63 -1.34
CA LEU A 54 -6.57 -8.34 -2.49
C LEU A 54 -6.50 -9.42 -3.58
N THR A 55 -5.70 -10.48 -3.37
CA THR A 55 -5.65 -11.63 -4.27
C THR A 55 -7.06 -12.20 -4.49
N GLY A 56 -7.46 -12.32 -5.76
CA GLY A 56 -8.80 -12.80 -6.13
C GLY A 56 -9.93 -11.80 -5.88
N ARG A 57 -9.63 -10.51 -5.66
CA ARG A 57 -10.63 -9.44 -5.48
C ARG A 57 -10.40 -8.19 -6.36
N SER A 58 -9.27 -8.08 -7.07
CA SER A 58 -8.92 -6.86 -7.82
C SER A 58 -9.53 -6.76 -9.23
N HIS A 59 -10.05 -7.85 -9.78
CA HIS A 59 -10.43 -7.97 -11.20
C HIS A 59 -11.50 -6.99 -11.72
N ASN A 60 -12.18 -6.23 -10.86
CA ASN A 60 -13.20 -5.24 -11.24
C ASN A 60 -12.91 -3.82 -10.73
N VAL A 61 -11.65 -3.53 -10.40
CA VAL A 61 -11.22 -2.21 -9.92
C VAL A 61 -11.66 -1.08 -10.86
N GLN A 62 -11.54 -1.26 -12.18
CA GLN A 62 -11.85 -0.20 -13.15
C GLN A 62 -13.35 0.10 -13.29
N HIS A 63 -14.22 -0.83 -12.89
CA HIS A 63 -15.68 -0.68 -13.03
C HIS A 63 -16.39 -0.33 -11.72
N THR A 64 -15.71 -0.49 -10.59
CA THR A 64 -16.29 -0.25 -9.26
C THR A 64 -16.17 1.23 -8.91
N LYS A 65 -17.32 1.90 -8.66
CA LYS A 65 -17.35 3.30 -8.22
C LYS A 65 -17.59 3.40 -6.71
N SER A 66 -17.04 4.45 -6.11
CA SER A 66 -17.34 4.81 -4.72
C SER A 66 -18.84 5.05 -4.56
N ASP A 67 -19.40 4.55 -3.46
CA ASP A 67 -20.82 4.70 -3.11
C ASP A 67 -21.10 5.98 -2.30
N GLY A 68 -20.11 6.88 -2.16
CA GLY A 68 -20.28 8.20 -1.55
C GLY A 68 -20.37 8.18 -0.02
N ARG A 69 -19.99 7.08 0.64
CA ARG A 69 -20.00 6.98 2.12
C ARG A 69 -19.01 7.89 2.83
N LEU A 70 -17.98 8.34 2.12
CA LEU A 70 -16.99 9.32 2.60
C LEU A 70 -17.24 10.63 1.84
N LYS A 71 -17.70 11.66 2.56
CA LYS A 71 -17.91 13.03 2.05
C LYS A 71 -16.73 13.91 2.42
#